data_AF-A0A3P6SQC1-F1
#
_entry.id   AF-A0A3P6SQC1-F1
#
_cell.length_a   1.000
_cell.length_b   1.000
_cell.length_c   1.000
_cell.angle_alpha   90.00
_cell.angle_beta   90.00
_cell.angle_gamma   90.00
#
_symmetry.space_group_name_H-M   'P 1'
#
loop_
_entity.id
_entity.type
_entity.pdbx_description
1 polymer ?
#
loop_
_entity_poly.entity_id
_entity_poly.type
_entity_poly.pdbx_seq_one_letter_code
_entity_poly.pdbx_strand_id
1 'polypeptide(L)'
;MDEVFLTDTINFSFWPDEGDKYDVTYKGTKYTGYFAGCAAVNKALDAGAKLTDAEWMSKATREQLDEIFKSDGGYSIPLLDERLKAINDAGKVLLEKWNGSFYNCILAANRSAEKLLNIIIENFESFRDFAEFQGQKVAFLKRAQILVADIYEALKDDDPACNFADIGTITIFADYRVPQALAYLGVLEYSNELFEILSKKQRLESGSPVEVELRGATIWACEVNFLH
;
A
#
# COMPACT_ATOMS: atom_id res chain seq x y z
N MET A 1 11.75 -7.58 6.40
CA MET A 1 10.42 -8.23 6.42
C MET A 1 9.41 -7.45 7.24
N ASP A 2 9.55 -7.33 8.56
CA ASP A 2 8.56 -6.58 9.35
C ASP A 2 8.52 -5.08 8.98
N GLU A 3 9.65 -4.51 8.53
CA GLU A 3 9.71 -3.15 7.96
C GLU A 3 8.95 -3.02 6.62
N VAL A 4 8.98 -4.06 5.78
CA VAL A 4 8.22 -4.11 4.52
C VAL A 4 6.73 -4.15 4.86
N PHE A 5 6.34 -5.05 5.77
CA PHE A 5 4.96 -5.15 6.25
C PHE A 5 4.44 -3.82 6.82
N LEU A 6 5.21 -3.13 7.66
CA LEU A 6 4.81 -1.83 8.20
C LEU A 6 4.66 -0.78 7.09
N THR A 7 5.66 -0.66 6.22
CA THR A 7 5.66 0.30 5.11
C THR A 7 4.45 0.10 4.20
N ASP A 8 4.09 -1.14 3.87
CA ASP A 8 2.90 -1.46 3.07
C ASP A 8 1.58 -1.31 3.84
N THR A 9 1.61 -1.52 5.15
CA THR A 9 0.49 -1.21 6.05
C THR A 9 0.15 0.28 6.00
N ILE A 10 1.12 1.15 5.72
CA ILE A 10 0.92 2.59 5.56
C ILE A 10 1.08 3.06 4.10
N ASN A 11 1.03 2.19 3.10
CA ASN A 11 1.24 2.60 1.71
C ASN A 11 -0.06 3.12 1.03
N PHE A 12 -0.61 4.21 1.56
CA PHE A 12 -1.79 4.87 0.98
C PHE A 12 -1.77 6.38 1.22
N SER A 13 -2.13 7.18 0.22
CA SER A 13 -2.20 8.66 0.24
C SER A 13 -1.05 9.40 0.94
N PHE A 14 -0.15 9.98 0.15
CA PHE A 14 0.89 10.92 0.63
C PHE A 14 0.65 12.35 0.12
N TRP A 15 -0.59 12.65 -0.26
CA TRP A 15 -1.02 13.97 -0.72
C TRP A 15 -1.44 14.79 0.51
N PRO A 16 -0.69 15.85 0.87
CA PRO A 16 -0.97 16.65 2.05
C PRO A 16 -2.34 17.35 1.99
N ASP A 17 -3.03 17.41 3.13
CA ASP A 17 -4.14 18.36 3.34
C ASP A 17 -3.60 19.79 3.54
N GLU A 18 -2.42 19.90 4.16
CA GLU A 18 -1.70 21.16 4.42
C GLU A 18 -0.23 21.08 3.95
N GLY A 19 0.24 22.15 3.29
CA GLY A 19 1.55 22.20 2.65
C GLY A 19 1.52 21.77 1.18
N ASP A 20 2.63 21.98 0.47
CA ASP A 20 2.73 21.65 -0.97
C ASP A 20 2.94 20.13 -1.19
N LYS A 21 3.77 19.50 -0.35
CA LYS A 21 4.12 18.07 -0.42
C LYS A 21 4.32 17.52 0.98
N TYR A 22 3.98 16.25 1.18
CA TYR A 22 4.46 15.51 2.34
C TYR A 22 5.96 15.25 2.17
N ASP A 23 6.79 15.83 3.05
CA ASP A 23 8.25 15.78 2.98
C ASP A 23 8.92 15.43 4.31
N VAL A 24 10.02 14.69 4.24
CA VAL A 24 10.81 14.29 5.42
C VAL A 24 12.29 14.31 5.04
N THR A 25 13.11 15.00 5.83
CA THR A 25 14.57 14.98 5.70
C THR A 25 15.17 13.89 6.57
N TYR A 26 15.94 12.99 5.94
CA TYR A 26 16.64 11.89 6.58
C TYR A 26 18.07 11.79 6.04
N LYS A 27 19.06 11.71 6.93
CA LYS A 27 20.50 11.66 6.60
C LYS A 27 20.93 12.75 5.58
N GLY A 28 20.42 13.97 5.76
CA GLY A 28 20.74 15.14 4.93
C GLY A 28 20.04 15.17 3.56
N THR A 29 19.20 14.18 3.23
CA THR A 29 18.44 14.13 1.98
C THR A 29 16.96 14.38 2.26
N LYS A 30 16.34 15.27 1.49
CA LYS A 30 14.89 15.52 1.55
C LYS A 30 14.16 14.58 0.61
N TYR A 31 13.19 13.86 1.15
CA TYR A 31 12.31 12.95 0.40
C TYR A 31 10.89 13.51 0.36
N THR A 32 10.09 13.07 -0.63
CA THR A 32 8.69 13.49 -0.78
C THR A 32 7.78 12.31 -1.09
N GLY A 33 6.49 12.42 -0.74
CA GLY A 33 5.49 11.40 -1.06
C GLY A 33 5.78 10.07 -0.36
N TYR A 34 5.65 8.95 -1.09
CA TYR A 34 5.95 7.62 -0.55
C TYR A 34 7.37 7.52 0.05
N PHE A 35 8.37 8.05 -0.64
CA PHE A 35 9.75 8.03 -0.14
C PHE A 35 9.94 8.85 1.15
N ALA A 36 9.10 9.88 1.39
CA ALA A 36 9.10 10.57 2.68
C ALA A 36 8.56 9.67 3.80
N GLY A 37 7.55 8.85 3.52
CA GLY A 37 7.06 7.82 4.44
C GLY A 37 8.16 6.81 4.80
N CYS A 38 8.87 6.29 3.79
CA CYS A 38 10.01 5.39 4.03
C CYS A 38 11.13 6.08 4.83
N ALA A 39 11.43 7.35 4.53
CA ALA A 39 12.41 8.14 5.28
C ALA A 39 11.99 8.34 6.74
N ALA A 40 10.71 8.56 7.03
CA ALA A 40 10.19 8.65 8.40
C ALA A 40 10.35 7.33 9.16
N VAL A 41 9.99 6.20 8.56
CA VAL A 41 10.18 4.86 9.14
C VAL A 41 11.65 4.63 9.48
N ASN A 42 12.55 4.83 8.51
CA ASN A 42 13.99 4.63 8.70
C ASN A 42 14.58 5.57 9.76
N LYS A 43 14.15 6.84 9.78
CA LYS A 43 14.56 7.82 10.79
C LYS A 43 14.17 7.38 12.20
N ALA A 44 12.96 6.86 12.38
CA ALA A 44 12.47 6.41 13.67
C ALA A 44 13.13 5.09 14.12
N LEU A 45 13.35 4.14 13.21
CA LEU A 45 14.09 2.91 13.50
C LEU A 45 15.55 3.20 13.92
N ASP A 46 16.24 4.09 13.21
CA ASP A 46 17.60 4.55 13.58
C ASP A 46 17.62 5.23 14.96
N ALA A 47 16.51 5.87 15.36
CA ALA A 47 16.35 6.47 16.69
C ALA A 47 15.96 5.46 17.78
N GLY A 48 15.82 4.17 17.44
CA GLY A 48 15.48 3.09 18.37
C GLY A 48 13.98 2.90 18.62
N ALA A 49 13.11 3.48 17.77
CA ALA A 49 11.67 3.22 17.85
C ALA A 49 11.36 1.76 17.49
N LYS A 50 10.38 1.17 18.15
CA LYS A 50 9.96 -0.22 17.95
C LYS A 50 8.80 -0.34 16.96
N LEU A 51 8.89 0.40 15.85
CA LEU A 51 7.80 0.53 14.89
C LEU A 51 7.31 -0.80 14.29
N THR A 52 8.18 -1.80 14.23
CA THR A 52 7.92 -3.13 13.68
C THR A 52 7.51 -4.17 14.73
N ASP A 53 7.52 -3.80 16.01
CA ASP A 53 7.14 -4.69 17.12
C ASP A 53 5.61 -4.70 17.27
N ALA A 54 5.00 -5.88 17.22
CA ALA A 54 3.54 -6.00 17.25
C ALA A 54 2.91 -5.47 18.56
N GLU A 55 3.63 -5.56 19.69
CA GLU A 55 3.17 -5.01 20.97
C GLU A 55 3.12 -3.49 20.91
N TRP A 56 4.17 -2.84 20.39
CA TRP A 56 4.16 -1.41 20.12
C TRP A 56 3.07 -1.02 19.12
N MET A 57 2.97 -1.71 17.99
CA MET A 57 1.95 -1.44 16.97
C MET A 57 0.56 -1.48 17.57
N SER A 58 0.22 -2.49 18.37
CA SER A 58 -1.12 -2.65 18.96
C SER A 58 -1.54 -1.53 19.92
N LYS A 59 -0.57 -0.76 20.43
CA LYS A 59 -0.73 0.27 21.46
C LYS A 59 -0.26 1.66 21.03
N ALA A 60 0.18 1.82 19.79
CA ALA A 60 0.65 3.11 19.30
C ALA A 60 -0.44 4.17 19.51
N THR A 61 -0.01 5.37 19.91
CA THR A 61 -0.92 6.51 20.06
C THR A 61 -0.84 7.43 18.86
N ARG A 62 -1.87 8.25 18.70
CA ARG A 62 -1.93 9.26 17.64
C ARG A 62 -0.76 10.23 17.74
N GLU A 63 -0.41 10.67 18.94
CA GLU A 63 0.67 11.62 19.19
C GLU A 63 2.03 11.03 18.83
N GLN A 64 2.28 9.77 19.21
CA GLN A 64 3.51 9.07 18.84
C GLN A 64 3.62 8.94 17.32
N LEU A 65 2.53 8.54 16.67
CA LEU A 65 2.51 8.37 15.22
C LEU A 65 2.68 9.69 14.48
N ASP A 66 2.01 10.76 14.95
CA ASP A 66 2.14 12.10 14.40
C ASP A 66 3.57 12.62 14.51
N GLU A 67 4.24 12.41 15.64
CA GLU A 67 5.62 12.85 15.82
C GLU A 67 6.61 12.09 14.93
N ILE A 68 6.41 10.78 14.75
CA ILE A 68 7.24 9.94 13.87
C ILE A 68 7.09 10.37 12.41
N PHE A 69 5.84 10.59 11.97
CA PHE A 69 5.52 10.86 10.57
C PHE A 69 5.34 12.35 10.26
N LYS A 70 5.67 13.25 11.20
CA LYS A 70 5.58 14.70 11.00
C LYS A 70 6.41 15.13 9.81
N SER A 71 5.86 15.99 8.95
CA SER A 71 6.63 16.58 7.86
C SER A 71 7.68 17.56 8.38
N ASP A 72 8.68 17.89 7.56
CA ASP A 72 9.66 18.93 7.88
C ASP A 72 9.00 20.30 8.13
N GLY A 73 7.85 20.54 7.49
CA GLY A 73 7.02 21.73 7.69
C GLY A 73 6.18 21.74 8.97
N GLY A 74 6.19 20.66 9.76
CA GLY A 74 5.41 20.53 11.00
C GLY A 74 3.98 20.04 10.81
N TYR A 75 3.59 19.70 9.58
CA TYR A 75 2.26 19.19 9.26
C TYR A 75 2.18 17.69 9.50
N SER A 76 1.02 17.22 9.97
CA SER A 76 0.75 15.80 10.13
C SER A 76 0.76 15.09 8.77
N ILE A 77 1.15 13.82 8.76
CA ILE A 77 0.97 12.97 7.58
C ILE A 77 -0.54 12.88 7.25
N PRO A 78 -0.92 12.86 5.96
CA PRO A 78 -2.30 12.63 5.54
C PRO A 78 -2.85 11.33 6.10
N LEU A 79 -4.14 11.34 6.45
CA LEU A 79 -4.88 10.18 6.95
C LEU A 79 -4.21 9.55 8.18
N LEU A 80 -3.72 10.38 9.10
CA LEU A 80 -3.01 9.95 10.30
C LEU A 80 -3.85 8.98 11.15
N ASP A 81 -5.14 9.25 11.32
CA ASP A 81 -6.03 8.43 12.15
C ASP A 81 -6.31 7.07 11.50
N GLU A 82 -6.45 7.02 10.18
CA GLU A 82 -6.58 5.78 9.41
C GLU A 82 -5.30 4.95 9.45
N ARG A 83 -4.13 5.60 9.42
CA ARG A 83 -2.82 4.93 9.60
C ARG A 83 -2.68 4.34 10.97
N LEU A 84 -3.04 5.10 12.00
CA LEU A 84 -3.03 4.63 13.38
C LEU A 84 -3.93 3.39 13.52
N LYS A 85 -5.16 3.46 12.99
CA LYS A 85 -6.07 2.31 12.99
C LYS A 85 -5.45 1.11 12.27
N ALA A 86 -4.89 1.29 11.07
CA ALA A 86 -4.27 0.20 10.31
C ALA A 86 -3.10 -0.45 11.07
N ILE A 87 -2.23 0.35 11.71
CA ILE A 87 -1.11 -0.14 12.52
C ILE A 87 -1.62 -0.88 13.76
N ASN A 88 -2.53 -0.28 14.51
CA ASN A 88 -3.03 -0.86 15.76
C ASN A 88 -3.77 -2.17 15.52
N ASP A 89 -4.58 -2.25 14.46
CA ASP A 89 -5.29 -3.47 14.11
C ASP A 89 -4.34 -4.55 13.60
N ALA A 90 -3.33 -4.18 12.79
CA ALA A 90 -2.30 -5.12 12.37
C ALA A 90 -1.51 -5.69 13.55
N GLY A 91 -1.11 -4.85 14.51
CA GLY A 91 -0.42 -5.29 15.72
C GLY A 91 -1.24 -6.28 16.54
N LYS A 92 -2.53 -6.01 16.77
CA LYS A 92 -3.44 -6.94 17.46
C LYS A 92 -3.54 -8.28 16.74
N VAL A 93 -3.76 -8.26 15.42
CA VAL A 93 -3.86 -9.48 14.61
C VAL A 93 -2.58 -10.30 14.69
N LEU A 94 -1.41 -9.65 14.63
CA LEU A 94 -0.12 -10.32 14.75
C LEU A 94 0.02 -11.01 16.12
N LEU A 95 -0.30 -10.31 17.21
CA LEU A 95 -0.22 -10.87 18.57
C LEU A 95 -1.19 -12.04 18.77
N GLU A 96 -2.43 -11.92 18.29
CA GLU A 96 -3.49 -12.91 18.54
C GLU A 96 -3.33 -14.17 17.69
N LYS A 97 -2.85 -14.05 16.45
CA LYS A 97 -2.91 -15.14 15.45
C LYS A 97 -1.55 -15.58 14.93
N TRP A 98 -0.54 -14.72 15.01
CA TRP A 98 0.73 -14.91 14.30
C TRP A 98 1.94 -14.77 15.23
N ASN A 99 1.77 -15.03 16.53
CA ASN A 99 2.82 -14.97 17.54
C ASN A 99 3.66 -13.68 17.48
N GLY A 100 3.02 -12.55 17.17
CA GLY A 100 3.64 -11.23 17.12
C GLY A 100 4.51 -10.95 15.89
N SER A 101 4.56 -11.80 14.87
CA SER A 101 5.41 -11.58 13.68
C SER A 101 4.72 -11.90 12.37
N PHE A 102 4.85 -10.99 11.40
CA PHE A 102 4.30 -11.20 10.06
C PHE A 102 5.02 -12.34 9.31
N TYR A 103 6.23 -12.70 9.73
CA TYR A 103 6.94 -13.85 9.16
C TYR A 103 6.14 -15.16 9.25
N ASN A 104 5.36 -15.32 10.32
CA ASN A 104 4.54 -16.51 10.49
C ASN A 104 3.42 -16.60 9.43
N CYS A 105 2.96 -15.46 8.89
CA CYS A 105 2.08 -15.43 7.72
C CYS A 105 2.78 -15.98 6.47
N ILE A 106 4.04 -15.57 6.24
CA ILE A 106 4.86 -16.01 5.10
C ILE A 106 5.16 -17.51 5.19
N LEU A 107 5.53 -18.00 6.38
CA LEU A 107 5.72 -19.44 6.61
C LEU A 107 4.43 -20.22 6.33
N ALA A 108 3.28 -19.73 6.79
CA ALA A 108 1.98 -20.36 6.56
C ALA A 108 1.56 -20.33 5.07
N ALA A 109 1.99 -19.33 4.31
CA ALA A 109 1.76 -19.27 2.87
C ALA A 109 2.48 -20.38 2.10
N ASN A 110 3.50 -21.02 2.70
CA ASN A 110 4.22 -22.15 2.13
C ASN A 110 4.69 -21.88 0.69
N ARG A 111 5.39 -20.75 0.52
CA ARG A 111 5.98 -20.34 -0.76
C ARG A 111 4.96 -20.12 -1.89
N SER A 112 3.74 -19.68 -1.55
CA SER A 112 2.70 -19.30 -2.50
C SER A 112 2.24 -17.86 -2.29
N ALA A 113 2.37 -17.05 -3.34
CA ALA A 113 1.90 -15.68 -3.43
C ALA A 113 0.38 -15.60 -3.24
N GLU A 114 -0.38 -16.51 -3.88
CA GLU A 114 -1.84 -16.56 -3.75
C GLU A 114 -2.26 -16.87 -2.30
N LYS A 115 -1.59 -17.84 -1.65
CA LYS A 115 -1.86 -18.15 -0.24
C LYS A 115 -1.53 -16.98 0.68
N LEU A 116 -0.40 -16.31 0.46
CA LEU A 116 -0.05 -15.13 1.26
C LEU A 116 -1.07 -14.01 1.07
N LEU A 117 -1.49 -13.76 -0.16
CA LEU A 117 -2.53 -12.78 -0.49
C LEU A 117 -3.84 -13.08 0.26
N ASN A 118 -4.29 -14.33 0.25
CA ASN A 118 -5.49 -14.75 0.97
C ASN A 118 -5.34 -14.58 2.49
N ILE A 119 -4.20 -14.97 3.06
CA ILE A 119 -3.89 -14.75 4.48
C ILE A 119 -3.98 -13.26 4.83
N ILE A 120 -3.43 -12.39 3.98
CA ILE A 120 -3.47 -10.94 4.19
C ILE A 120 -4.92 -10.43 4.24
N ILE A 121 -5.75 -10.81 3.27
CA ILE A 121 -7.14 -10.33 3.13
C ILE A 121 -8.05 -10.81 4.26
N GLU A 122 -7.88 -12.07 4.67
CA GLU A 122 -8.65 -12.68 5.74
C GLU A 122 -8.35 -12.01 7.10
N ASN A 123 -7.09 -11.64 7.33
CA ASN A 123 -6.63 -11.23 8.66
C ASN A 123 -6.46 -9.71 8.84
N PHE A 124 -6.11 -8.97 7.80
CA PHE A 124 -5.77 -7.55 7.92
C PHE A 124 -6.75 -6.68 7.12
N GLU A 125 -7.75 -6.13 7.82
CA GLU A 125 -8.86 -5.39 7.20
C GLU A 125 -8.38 -4.18 6.36
N SER A 126 -7.31 -3.50 6.78
CA SER A 126 -6.79 -2.32 6.07
C SER A 126 -6.25 -2.62 4.66
N PHE A 127 -6.04 -3.89 4.31
CA PHE A 127 -5.61 -4.32 2.98
C PHE A 127 -6.77 -4.71 2.06
N ARG A 128 -8.01 -4.77 2.58
CA ARG A 128 -9.19 -5.10 1.79
C ARG A 128 -9.53 -3.94 0.87
N ASP A 129 -9.59 -4.24 -0.42
CA ASP A 129 -9.82 -3.27 -1.50
C ASP A 129 -10.79 -3.89 -2.49
N PHE A 130 -12.07 -3.76 -2.13
CA PHE A 130 -13.22 -4.29 -2.85
C PHE A 130 -14.12 -3.13 -3.29
N ALA A 131 -14.76 -3.30 -4.44
CA ALA A 131 -15.81 -2.39 -4.91
C ALA A 131 -16.98 -3.19 -5.51
N GLU A 132 -18.06 -2.49 -5.84
CA GLU A 132 -19.16 -3.03 -6.63
C GLU A 132 -19.20 -2.31 -7.98
N PHE A 133 -19.23 -3.07 -9.07
CA PHE A 133 -19.35 -2.54 -10.43
C PHE A 133 -20.44 -3.30 -11.17
N GLN A 134 -21.48 -2.59 -11.61
CA GLN A 134 -22.63 -3.18 -12.32
C GLN A 134 -23.24 -4.40 -11.58
N GLY A 135 -23.34 -4.32 -10.25
CA GLY A 135 -23.87 -5.39 -9.40
C GLY A 135 -22.92 -6.58 -9.20
N GLN A 136 -21.67 -6.49 -9.67
CA GLN A 136 -20.63 -7.49 -9.45
C GLN A 136 -19.64 -7.00 -8.40
N LYS A 137 -19.28 -7.87 -7.46
CA LYS A 137 -18.19 -7.60 -6.52
C LYS A 137 -16.86 -7.73 -7.25
N VAL A 138 -16.05 -6.68 -7.20
CA VAL A 138 -14.70 -6.65 -7.77
C VAL A 138 -13.66 -6.50 -6.67
N ALA A 139 -12.47 -7.05 -6.90
CA ALA A 139 -11.36 -7.04 -5.95
C ALA A 139 -10.10 -6.53 -6.66
N PHE A 140 -9.58 -5.38 -6.22
CA PHE A 140 -8.32 -4.84 -6.75
C PHE A 140 -7.13 -5.24 -5.87
N LEU A 141 -7.37 -5.30 -4.54
CA LEU A 141 -6.41 -5.81 -3.56
C LEU A 141 -5.04 -5.14 -3.67
N LYS A 142 -5.00 -3.86 -4.09
CA LYS A 142 -3.79 -3.18 -4.56
C LYS A 142 -2.64 -3.29 -3.55
N ARG A 143 -2.88 -2.89 -2.30
CA ARG A 143 -1.85 -2.91 -1.25
C ARG A 143 -1.46 -4.32 -0.83
N ALA A 144 -2.39 -5.28 -0.88
CA ALA A 144 -2.09 -6.67 -0.56
C ALA A 144 -1.18 -7.29 -1.63
N GLN A 145 -1.44 -7.00 -2.91
CA GLN A 145 -0.56 -7.41 -4.01
C GLN A 145 0.81 -6.74 -3.94
N ILE A 146 0.88 -5.44 -3.62
CA ILE A 146 2.17 -4.74 -3.43
C ILE A 146 2.97 -5.40 -2.29
N LEU A 147 2.36 -5.66 -1.14
CA LEU A 147 3.05 -6.32 -0.03
C LEU A 147 3.63 -7.69 -0.43
N VAL A 148 2.87 -8.51 -1.16
CA VAL A 148 3.35 -9.81 -1.68
C VAL A 148 4.52 -9.62 -2.64
N ALA A 149 4.42 -8.67 -3.57
CA ALA A 149 5.47 -8.36 -4.54
C ALA A 149 6.74 -7.83 -3.85
N ASP A 150 6.60 -6.90 -2.90
CA ASP A 150 7.72 -6.28 -2.19
C ASP A 150 8.45 -7.31 -1.30
N ILE A 151 7.72 -8.22 -0.64
CA ILE A 151 8.33 -9.35 0.07
C ILE A 151 9.13 -10.24 -0.88
N TYR A 152 8.54 -10.60 -2.01
CA TYR A 152 9.20 -11.46 -2.99
C TYR A 152 10.47 -10.79 -3.52
N GLU A 153 10.37 -9.56 -4.05
CA GLU A 153 11.51 -8.87 -4.64
C GLU A 153 12.61 -8.54 -3.63
N ALA A 154 12.24 -8.20 -2.39
CA ALA A 154 13.23 -7.86 -1.38
C ALA A 154 13.94 -9.07 -0.76
N LEU A 155 13.32 -10.26 -0.74
CA LEU A 155 13.78 -11.36 0.12
C LEU A 155 13.91 -12.73 -0.57
N LYS A 156 13.45 -12.93 -1.81
CA LYS A 156 13.43 -14.25 -2.48
C LYS A 156 14.78 -14.96 -2.58
N ASP A 157 15.87 -14.20 -2.64
CA ASP A 157 17.23 -14.73 -2.79
C ASP A 157 17.90 -15.02 -1.44
N ASP A 158 17.46 -14.34 -0.37
CA ASP A 158 18.03 -14.46 0.99
C ASP A 158 17.22 -15.39 1.89
N ASP A 159 15.90 -15.52 1.65
CA ASP A 159 14.99 -16.36 2.42
C ASP A 159 14.14 -17.27 1.51
N PRO A 160 14.36 -18.60 1.53
CA PRO A 160 13.58 -19.56 0.75
C PRO A 160 12.07 -19.50 1.00
N ALA A 161 11.61 -19.06 2.17
CA ALA A 161 10.19 -18.92 2.48
C ALA A 161 9.52 -17.81 1.66
N CYS A 162 10.28 -16.79 1.26
CA CYS A 162 9.82 -15.67 0.44
C CYS A 162 9.88 -15.94 -1.07
N ASN A 163 10.49 -17.06 -1.48
CA ASN A 163 10.55 -17.46 -2.89
C ASN A 163 9.24 -18.14 -3.32
N PHE A 164 8.30 -17.32 -3.77
CA PHE A 164 6.96 -17.72 -4.23
C PHE A 164 7.00 -18.28 -5.65
N ALA A 165 6.60 -19.54 -5.82
CA ALA A 165 6.65 -20.23 -7.11
C ALA A 165 5.60 -19.74 -8.12
N ASP A 166 4.51 -19.18 -7.60
CA ASP A 166 3.32 -18.69 -8.29
C ASP A 166 3.25 -17.15 -8.26
N ILE A 167 4.40 -16.45 -8.13
CA ILE A 167 4.43 -14.99 -8.07
C ILE A 167 3.72 -14.34 -9.27
N GLY A 168 3.76 -14.96 -10.45
CA GLY A 168 3.06 -14.48 -11.64
C GLY A 168 1.52 -14.54 -11.59
N THR A 169 0.92 -15.03 -10.49
CA THR A 169 -0.54 -15.00 -10.28
C THR A 169 -1.06 -13.65 -9.81
N ILE A 170 -0.20 -12.79 -9.24
CA ILE A 170 -0.58 -11.42 -8.88
C ILE A 170 -0.49 -10.53 -10.11
N THR A 171 -1.42 -9.59 -10.25
CA THR A 171 -1.48 -8.66 -11.39
C THR A 171 -0.78 -7.33 -11.06
N ILE A 172 -0.69 -6.44 -12.05
CA ILE A 172 -0.30 -5.05 -11.81
C ILE A 172 -1.15 -4.41 -10.71
N PHE A 173 -0.52 -3.58 -9.88
CA PHE A 173 -1.26 -2.81 -8.89
C PHE A 173 -2.02 -1.67 -9.59
N ALA A 174 -3.35 -1.69 -9.47
CA ALA A 174 -4.23 -0.65 -9.99
C ALA A 174 -4.18 0.63 -9.14
N ASP A 175 -3.03 1.31 -9.13
CA ASP A 175 -2.86 2.64 -8.55
C ASP A 175 -3.43 3.74 -9.47
N TYR A 176 -3.69 4.93 -8.93
CA TYR A 176 -4.22 6.08 -9.66
C TYR A 176 -3.20 6.76 -10.60
N ARG A 177 -1.90 6.48 -10.46
CA ARG A 177 -0.86 7.00 -11.35
C ARG A 177 -0.64 6.16 -12.60
N VAL A 178 -0.80 4.84 -12.50
CA VAL A 178 -0.63 3.91 -13.62
C VAL A 178 -1.55 4.26 -14.81
N PRO A 179 -2.88 4.50 -14.64
CA PRO A 179 -3.74 4.87 -15.76
C PRO A 179 -3.28 6.16 -16.44
N GLN A 180 -2.74 7.14 -15.69
CA GLN A 180 -2.21 8.38 -16.27
C GLN A 180 -1.00 8.12 -17.16
N ALA A 181 -0.10 7.25 -16.73
CA ALA A 181 1.05 6.85 -17.54
C ALA A 181 0.61 6.07 -18.79
N LEU A 182 -0.31 5.12 -18.64
CA LEU A 182 -0.86 4.35 -19.76
C LEU A 182 -1.57 5.24 -20.78
N ALA A 183 -2.33 6.23 -20.32
CA ALA A 183 -2.97 7.20 -21.20
C ALA A 183 -1.95 8.09 -21.93
N TYR A 184 -0.92 8.56 -21.22
CA TYR A 184 0.17 9.32 -21.84
C TYR A 184 0.92 8.51 -22.92
N LEU A 185 1.10 7.20 -22.69
CA LEU A 185 1.73 6.28 -23.63
C LEU A 185 0.80 5.83 -24.77
N GLY A 186 -0.47 6.25 -24.77
CA GLY A 186 -1.46 5.88 -25.78
C GLY A 186 -1.99 4.44 -25.65
N VAL A 187 -1.78 3.78 -24.50
CA VAL A 187 -2.31 2.45 -24.21
C VAL A 187 -3.77 2.53 -23.74
N LEU A 188 -4.11 3.57 -22.98
CA LEU A 188 -5.48 3.89 -22.60
C LEU A 188 -5.93 5.18 -23.29
N GLU A 189 -7.22 5.24 -23.64
CA GLU A 189 -7.86 6.46 -24.12
C GLU A 189 -9.00 6.82 -23.17
N TYR A 190 -9.05 8.08 -22.74
CA TYR A 190 -10.12 8.57 -21.88
C TYR A 190 -11.28 9.07 -22.73
N SER A 191 -12.50 8.78 -22.31
CA SER A 191 -13.69 9.41 -22.88
C SER A 191 -13.66 10.92 -22.61
N ASN A 192 -14.39 11.69 -23.42
CA ASN A 192 -14.49 13.14 -23.24
C ASN A 192 -15.04 13.48 -21.84
N GLU A 193 -16.00 12.71 -21.35
CA GLU A 193 -16.61 12.87 -20.03
C GLU A 193 -15.59 12.67 -18.91
N LEU A 194 -14.79 11.59 -18.97
CA LEU A 194 -13.72 11.34 -18.01
C LEU A 194 -12.65 12.44 -18.07
N PHE A 195 -12.28 12.88 -19.27
CA PHE A 195 -11.32 13.96 -19.47
C PHE A 195 -11.82 15.29 -18.86
N GLU A 196 -13.09 15.61 -19.00
CA GLU A 196 -13.70 16.79 -18.37
C GLU A 196 -13.68 16.75 -16.85
N ILE A 197 -13.90 15.57 -16.24
CA ILE A 197 -13.81 15.40 -14.78
C ILE A 197 -12.37 15.61 -14.30
N LEU A 198 -11.40 14.95 -14.96
CA LEU A 198 -9.99 15.00 -14.59
C LEU A 198 -9.37 16.40 -14.81
N SER A 199 -9.74 17.09 -15.89
CA SER A 199 -9.23 18.44 -16.20
C SER A 199 -9.67 19.48 -15.16
N LYS A 200 -10.81 19.27 -14.51
CA LYS A 200 -11.30 20.10 -13.39
C LYS A 200 -10.63 19.77 -12.05
N LYS A 201 -9.66 18.82 -12.04
CA LYS A 201 -9.01 18.29 -10.82
C LYS A 201 -10.01 17.81 -9.77
N GLN A 202 -11.17 17.34 -10.22
CA GLN A 202 -12.18 16.77 -9.32
C GLN A 202 -11.68 15.42 -8.84
N ARG A 203 -11.79 15.19 -7.53
CA ARG A 203 -11.47 13.90 -6.92
C ARG A 203 -12.49 12.86 -7.41
N LEU A 204 -12.00 11.74 -7.91
CA LEU A 204 -12.84 10.57 -8.12
C LEU A 204 -13.11 9.92 -6.77
N GLU A 205 -14.38 9.78 -6.42
CA GLU A 205 -14.78 9.11 -5.20
C GLU A 205 -14.41 7.62 -5.27
N SER A 206 -13.83 7.10 -4.19
CA SER A 206 -13.44 5.69 -4.08
C SER A 206 -14.67 4.79 -4.24
N GLY A 207 -14.59 3.81 -5.13
CA GLY A 207 -15.70 2.90 -5.42
C GLY A 207 -16.77 3.47 -6.35
N SER A 208 -16.60 4.71 -6.85
CA SER A 208 -17.48 5.21 -7.91
C SER A 208 -17.29 4.41 -9.21
N PRO A 209 -18.33 4.26 -10.05
CA PRO A 209 -18.21 3.48 -11.30
C PRO A 209 -17.05 3.92 -12.17
N VAL A 210 -16.82 5.24 -12.29
CA VAL A 210 -15.72 5.82 -13.07
C VAL A 210 -14.34 5.46 -12.49
N GLU A 211 -14.21 5.48 -11.17
CA GLU A 211 -12.96 5.10 -10.49
C GLU A 211 -12.65 3.61 -10.65
N VAL A 212 -13.67 2.77 -10.48
CA VAL A 212 -13.57 1.31 -10.60
C VAL A 212 -13.29 0.91 -12.04
N GLU A 213 -13.94 1.53 -13.02
CA GLU A 213 -13.69 1.32 -14.45
C GLU A 213 -12.26 1.68 -14.83
N LEU A 214 -11.75 2.85 -14.38
CA LEU A 214 -10.38 3.27 -14.67
C LEU A 214 -9.33 2.30 -14.11
N ARG A 215 -9.55 1.80 -12.89
CA ARG A 215 -8.68 0.80 -12.25
C ARG A 215 -8.76 -0.56 -12.95
N GLY A 216 -9.96 -0.99 -13.34
CA GLY A 216 -10.19 -2.22 -14.10
C GLY A 216 -9.53 -2.18 -15.49
N ALA A 217 -9.70 -1.07 -16.21
CA ALA A 217 -9.06 -0.84 -17.50
C ALA A 217 -7.54 -0.84 -17.41
N THR A 218 -6.98 -0.34 -16.31
CA THR A 218 -5.53 -0.39 -16.03
C THR A 218 -5.02 -1.83 -15.96
N ILE A 219 -5.70 -2.69 -15.19
CA ILE A 219 -5.34 -4.11 -15.08
C ILE A 219 -5.45 -4.77 -16.46
N TRP A 220 -6.58 -4.61 -17.13
CA TRP A 220 -6.82 -5.20 -18.44
C TRP A 220 -5.76 -4.80 -19.47
N ALA A 221 -5.43 -3.51 -19.54
CA ALA A 221 -4.43 -2.99 -20.45
C ALA A 221 -3.04 -3.58 -20.23
N CYS A 222 -2.68 -3.92 -19.00
CA CYS A 222 -1.41 -4.58 -18.71
C CYS A 222 -1.47 -6.08 -19.02
N GLU A 223 -2.49 -6.79 -18.53
CA GLU A 223 -2.59 -8.25 -18.71
C GLU A 223 -2.71 -8.69 -20.18
N VAL A 224 -3.46 -7.94 -21.00
CA VAL A 224 -3.68 -8.32 -22.40
C VAL A 224 -2.48 -8.02 -23.29
N ASN A 225 -1.70 -7.00 -22.97
CA ASN A 225 -0.54 -6.61 -23.80
C ASN A 225 0.71 -7.46 -23.54
N PHE A 226 0.71 -8.35 -22.53
CA PHE A 226 1.80 -9.30 -22.26
C PHE A 226 1.56 -10.71 -22.83
N LEU A 227 0.48 -10.93 -23.61
CA LEU A 227 0.17 -12.21 -24.27
C LEU A 227 0.73 -12.31 -25.72
N HIS A 228 1.89 -11.71 -26.00
CA HIS A 228 2.59 -11.82 -27.29
C HIS A 228 3.95 -12.50 -27.18
#